data_AF-V4L8K0-F1
#
_entry.id   AF-V4L8K0-F1
#
_cell.length_a   1.000
_cell.length_b   1.000
_cell.length_c   1.000
_cell.angle_alpha   90.00
_cell.angle_beta   90.00
_cell.angle_gamma   90.00
#
_symmetry.space_group_name_H-M   'P 1'
#
loop_
_entity.id
_entity.type
_entity.pdbx_description
1 polymer ?
#
loop_
_entity_poly.entity_id
_entity_poly.type
_entity_poly.pdbx_seq_one_letter_code
_entity_poly.pdbx_strand_id
1 'polypeptide(L)'
;MADTVEDPQLHNGEAPVEPETEQHPIAEPQSDHHHQLQTEAKLTDETPELETDAKPEEVQSDAKPEEVQSDAKPEEVQSDAKPEEVQSDAKPEINDVDLSPGGSEEIPIRSTEVDQESSTTHSSVIKKEDEGNKTFTMRELLSELKSEEGDGTPHSSVSPFSRESASQPAENNPAMDLINRIQVNDEEGRSRQRVLAFAARKYASAIERNPEDHDALYNWALILQESADNVSPDSVSPSKDDLLEEACKKYDEATRLCPTLYDAYYNWAIAISDRAKMRGRTKEAEELWEQATNNYEKAVQLNWNSSQALNNWGLALQELSQIVPAREKEKVVRTAISKFRAAIRLQFDFHRAIYNLGTVLYGLAEDTLRTGGSGNGKDMPPGELYSQSAIYIAAAHSLKPSYSVYSSALRLVRSMLPLPHLKVGYLTAPPVGNSLAPHSDWKRSEFELNHERLLQVLKPEAREMGRNLSGKSEAMNTNVEKKTVKVNITEIVSVTPCADLTLPPGAGLCIDTIHGPVFLVADSWESLDGWLDAIRLVYTIYARGKSDVLAGIITG
;
A
#
# COMPACT_ATOMS: atom_id res chain seq x y z
N MET A 1 -35.56 -53.99 2.44
CA MET A 1 -36.07 -55.28 1.94
C MET A 1 -35.77 -55.25 0.44
N ALA A 2 -34.71 -55.92 -0.02
CA ALA A 2 -34.60 -57.39 -0.18
C ALA A 2 -35.50 -57.85 -1.36
N ASP A 3 -35.05 -58.59 -2.39
CA ASP A 3 -33.79 -59.33 -2.57
C ASP A 3 -33.44 -59.56 -4.07
N THR A 4 -32.13 -59.47 -4.36
CA THR A 4 -31.22 -60.36 -5.14
C THR A 4 -31.64 -61.35 -6.26
N VAL A 5 -30.69 -61.48 -7.24
CA VAL A 5 -30.19 -62.74 -7.90
C VAL A 5 -30.99 -63.28 -9.12
N GLU A 6 -30.44 -63.85 -10.22
CA GLU A 6 -29.10 -64.40 -10.57
C GLU A 6 -28.71 -64.22 -12.07
N ASP A 7 -27.45 -64.54 -12.43
CA ASP A 7 -26.87 -64.63 -13.80
C ASP A 7 -26.90 -66.10 -14.31
N PRO A 8 -26.65 -66.44 -15.61
CA PRO A 8 -25.34 -67.07 -15.93
C PRO A 8 -24.84 -67.05 -17.41
N GLN A 9 -23.50 -66.85 -17.59
CA GLN A 9 -22.51 -67.63 -18.40
C GLN A 9 -22.74 -67.91 -19.93
N LEU A 10 -21.75 -68.11 -20.84
CA LEU A 10 -20.27 -68.34 -20.82
C LEU A 10 -19.70 -68.27 -22.28
N HIS A 11 -18.49 -67.70 -22.56
CA HIS A 11 -17.36 -68.32 -23.34
C HIS A 11 -16.19 -67.38 -23.79
N ASN A 12 -15.04 -67.53 -23.12
CA ASN A 12 -13.62 -67.71 -23.55
C ASN A 12 -12.98 -67.15 -24.86
N GLY A 13 -11.69 -66.75 -24.73
CA GLY A 13 -10.65 -66.75 -25.80
C GLY A 13 -9.76 -65.47 -25.87
N GLU A 14 -8.86 -65.16 -24.93
CA GLU A 14 -7.44 -65.60 -24.76
C GLU A 14 -6.37 -64.98 -25.72
N ALA A 15 -5.18 -64.64 -25.15
CA ALA A 15 -4.05 -63.91 -25.80
C ALA A 15 -2.96 -64.86 -26.36
N PRO A 16 -1.83 -64.37 -26.94
CA PRO A 16 -0.56 -64.29 -26.16
C PRO A 16 0.47 -63.19 -26.64
N VAL A 17 1.21 -62.45 -25.76
CA VAL A 17 2.55 -62.70 -25.12
C VAL A 17 3.78 -62.00 -25.79
N GLU A 18 4.63 -61.35 -24.97
CA GLU A 18 5.96 -60.76 -25.30
C GLU A 18 7.11 -61.80 -25.30
N PRO A 19 8.41 -61.47 -25.55
CA PRO A 19 9.27 -60.90 -24.49
C PRO A 19 10.48 -59.99 -24.93
N GLU A 20 10.96 -59.15 -23.99
CA GLU A 20 12.37 -58.76 -23.69
C GLU A 20 13.30 -58.18 -24.83
N THR A 21 14.33 -57.33 -24.61
CA THR A 21 15.15 -56.98 -23.42
C THR A 21 15.87 -55.60 -23.59
N GLU A 22 16.65 -55.21 -22.56
CA GLU A 22 17.78 -54.25 -22.50
C GLU A 22 17.57 -52.77 -22.07
N GLN A 23 18.51 -52.31 -21.23
CA GLN A 23 18.56 -51.05 -20.48
C GLN A 23 19.95 -50.40 -20.69
N HIS A 24 20.07 -49.07 -20.59
CA HIS A 24 21.32 -48.41 -20.14
C HIS A 24 21.12 -46.91 -19.82
N PRO A 25 21.58 -46.42 -18.65
CA PRO A 25 21.78 -45.00 -18.36
C PRO A 25 23.27 -44.60 -18.17
N ILE A 26 23.55 -43.30 -18.27
CA ILE A 26 24.87 -42.63 -18.08
C ILE A 26 24.60 -41.46 -17.09
N ALA A 27 25.14 -41.31 -15.89
CA ALA A 27 26.49 -41.45 -15.29
C ALA A 27 27.23 -40.09 -15.15
N GLU A 28 27.31 -39.58 -13.91
CA GLU A 28 28.23 -38.54 -13.45
C GLU A 28 29.34 -39.17 -12.56
N PRO A 29 30.55 -38.59 -12.46
CA PRO A 29 31.68 -39.23 -11.79
C PRO A 29 31.82 -38.86 -10.30
N GLN A 30 32.22 -39.84 -9.49
CA GLN A 30 32.80 -39.63 -8.15
C GLN A 30 34.31 -39.91 -8.16
N SER A 31 35.00 -39.44 -7.11
CA SER A 31 36.33 -39.94 -6.74
C SER A 31 36.41 -40.21 -5.23
N ASP A 32 36.60 -41.48 -4.92
CA ASP A 32 37.26 -42.11 -3.75
C ASP A 32 38.08 -41.19 -2.82
N HIS A 33 38.24 -41.42 -1.51
CA HIS A 33 37.94 -42.55 -0.60
C HIS A 33 37.96 -41.98 0.86
N HIS A 34 37.70 -42.66 2.00
CA HIS A 34 37.53 -44.07 2.39
C HIS A 34 36.64 -44.16 3.66
N HIS A 35 36.70 -45.26 4.44
CA HIS A 35 36.03 -45.44 5.74
C HIS A 35 37.02 -45.71 6.89
N GLN A 36 36.69 -45.29 8.13
CA GLN A 36 36.67 -46.21 9.29
C GLN A 36 35.81 -45.69 10.48
N LEU A 37 35.63 -46.54 11.49
CA LEU A 37 34.51 -46.60 12.44
C LEU A 37 34.87 -46.19 13.89
N GLN A 38 33.85 -45.74 14.65
CA GLN A 38 33.76 -45.73 16.13
C GLN A 38 34.77 -44.79 16.85
N THR A 39 34.60 -44.30 18.09
CA THR A 39 33.79 -44.69 19.26
C THR A 39 33.28 -43.46 20.05
N GLU A 40 32.30 -43.65 20.93
CA GLU A 40 31.91 -42.68 21.98
C GLU A 40 32.99 -42.49 23.07
N ALA A 41 33.10 -41.29 23.64
CA ALA A 41 33.43 -41.08 25.06
C ALA A 41 33.19 -39.61 25.51
N LYS A 42 32.49 -39.42 26.64
CA LYS A 42 32.56 -38.21 27.48
C LYS A 42 33.78 -38.31 28.40
N LEU A 43 34.38 -37.17 28.77
CA LEU A 43 34.66 -36.74 30.16
C LEU A 43 35.64 -35.55 30.18
N THR A 44 35.26 -34.50 30.94
CA THR A 44 36.03 -33.66 31.90
C THR A 44 37.55 -33.51 31.72
N ASP A 45 38.24 -32.42 32.08
CA ASP A 45 38.03 -31.08 32.69
C ASP A 45 39.48 -30.63 33.04
N GLU A 46 39.67 -29.51 33.74
CA GLU A 46 40.93 -29.03 34.36
C GLU A 46 41.99 -28.41 33.43
N THR A 47 42.02 -27.07 33.45
CA THR A 47 43.21 -26.23 33.33
C THR A 47 44.12 -26.36 34.56
N PRO A 48 45.44 -26.07 34.50
CA PRO A 48 45.85 -24.72 34.96
C PRO A 48 47.05 -24.08 34.25
N GLU A 49 47.27 -22.84 34.66
CA GLU A 49 48.16 -21.75 34.24
C GLU A 49 49.68 -22.01 34.36
N LEU A 50 50.47 -21.10 33.74
CA LEU A 50 51.73 -20.48 34.21
C LEU A 50 52.07 -19.33 33.22
N GLU A 51 51.88 -18.05 33.59
CA GLU A 51 52.91 -17.11 34.10
C GLU A 51 54.05 -16.84 33.09
N THR A 52 54.09 -15.67 32.42
CA THR A 52 54.76 -14.39 32.82
C THR A 52 56.31 -14.50 32.91
N ASP A 53 57.14 -13.50 32.57
CA ASP A 53 56.95 -12.07 32.30
C ASP A 53 58.19 -11.50 31.53
N ALA A 54 58.07 -10.38 30.81
CA ALA A 54 59.21 -9.48 30.45
C ALA A 54 58.79 -8.18 29.71
N LYS A 55 58.44 -7.15 30.50
CA LYS A 55 58.54 -5.69 30.18
C LYS A 55 60.00 -5.19 30.38
N PRO A 56 60.36 -3.87 30.40
CA PRO A 56 59.63 -2.59 30.18
C PRO A 56 60.10 -1.93 28.84
N GLU A 57 59.96 -0.64 28.47
CA GLU A 57 59.56 0.66 29.08
C GLU A 57 58.50 1.36 28.17
N GLU A 58 57.66 2.36 28.51
CA GLU A 58 57.65 3.54 29.41
C GLU A 58 58.18 4.83 28.71
N VAL A 59 57.48 5.98 28.65
CA VAL A 59 57.01 6.85 29.76
C VAL A 59 55.96 7.92 29.31
N GLN A 60 54.83 8.02 30.04
CA GLN A 60 54.03 9.22 30.46
C GLN A 60 53.42 10.22 29.42
N SER A 61 52.33 10.98 29.70
CA SER A 61 51.49 11.11 30.92
C SER A 61 50.06 11.67 30.67
N ASP A 62 49.16 11.30 31.59
CA ASP A 62 48.07 12.08 32.23
C ASP A 62 47.12 13.01 31.44
N ALA A 63 45.84 12.62 31.38
CA ALA A 63 44.75 13.27 32.13
C ALA A 63 43.44 12.43 32.11
N LYS A 64 42.64 12.52 33.19
CA LYS A 64 41.30 11.91 33.34
C LYS A 64 40.18 12.98 33.11
N PRO A 65 38.88 12.65 33.16
CA PRO A 65 37.95 12.89 32.06
C PRO A 65 37.06 14.14 32.23
N GLU A 66 36.45 14.61 31.15
CA GLU A 66 35.20 15.37 31.21
C GLU A 66 34.05 14.54 30.64
N GLU A 67 32.99 14.39 31.42
CA GLU A 67 31.74 13.79 30.99
C GLU A 67 30.95 14.82 30.17
N VAL A 68 30.62 14.48 28.92
CA VAL A 68 29.52 15.13 28.21
C VAL A 68 28.42 14.10 28.04
N GLN A 69 27.43 14.14 28.93
CA GLN A 69 26.18 13.42 28.77
C GLN A 69 25.45 13.96 27.54
N SER A 70 25.44 13.18 26.46
CA SER A 70 24.52 13.38 25.34
C SER A 70 23.29 12.50 25.57
N ASP A 71 22.36 12.98 26.39
CA ASP A 71 21.00 12.46 26.44
C ASP A 71 20.31 12.71 25.10
N ALA A 72 20.37 11.72 24.21
CA ALA A 72 19.65 11.68 22.95
C ALA A 72 18.97 10.31 22.80
N LYS A 73 18.04 10.01 23.73
CA LYS A 73 17.04 8.95 23.54
C LYS A 73 16.28 9.27 22.25
N PRO A 74 16.20 8.36 21.26
CA PRO A 74 15.42 8.62 20.05
C PRO A 74 13.95 8.84 20.44
N GLU A 75 13.38 9.94 19.99
CA GLU A 75 11.96 10.22 20.17
C GLU A 75 11.14 9.10 19.52
N GLU A 76 10.23 8.51 20.30
CA GLU A 76 9.20 7.64 19.74
C GLU A 76 8.34 8.50 18.82
N VAL A 77 8.38 8.22 17.52
CA VAL A 77 7.51 8.86 16.54
C VAL A 77 6.08 8.36 16.81
N GLN A 78 5.40 9.03 17.74
CA GLN A 78 3.96 8.93 17.93
C GLN A 78 3.30 9.42 16.64
N SER A 79 2.99 8.47 15.77
CA SER A 79 2.10 8.70 14.65
C SER A 79 0.68 8.82 15.20
N ASP A 80 0.32 10.04 15.61
CA ASP A 80 -1.06 10.50 15.85
C ASP A 80 -1.86 10.56 14.51
N ALA A 81 -1.72 9.52 13.70
CA ALA A 81 -2.59 9.18 12.60
C ALA A 81 -3.88 8.56 13.16
N LYS A 82 -4.64 9.35 13.93
CA LYS A 82 -6.04 9.06 14.18
C LYS A 82 -6.73 8.89 12.82
N PRO A 83 -7.49 7.80 12.58
CA PRO A 83 -8.33 7.72 11.40
C PRO A 83 -9.47 8.74 11.56
N GLU A 84 -9.28 9.94 11.02
CA GLU A 84 -10.41 10.86 10.84
C GLU A 84 -11.45 10.21 9.93
N GLU A 85 -12.68 10.15 10.44
CA GLU A 85 -13.84 9.66 9.72
C GLU A 85 -14.13 10.49 8.45
N VAL A 86 -14.68 9.78 7.49
CA VAL A 86 -15.30 10.23 6.24
C VAL A 86 -15.95 11.63 6.31
N GLN A 87 -15.42 12.56 5.50
CA GLN A 87 -16.22 13.58 4.81
C GLN A 87 -16.23 13.26 3.31
N SER A 88 -17.31 12.65 2.86
CA SER A 88 -17.57 12.29 1.47
C SER A 88 -18.35 13.40 0.75
N ASP A 89 -17.77 14.59 0.64
CA ASP A 89 -18.34 15.69 -0.16
C ASP A 89 -17.90 15.58 -1.62
N ALA A 90 -18.60 14.73 -2.38
CA ALA A 90 -18.68 14.77 -3.84
C ALA A 90 -19.85 13.93 -4.38
N LYS A 91 -21.03 14.53 -4.54
CA LYS A 91 -22.01 14.13 -5.57
C LYS A 91 -21.96 15.18 -6.68
N PRO A 92 -22.19 14.84 -7.97
CA PRO A 92 -22.00 15.79 -9.06
C PRO A 92 -23.21 16.72 -9.18
N GLU A 93 -22.97 18.03 -9.16
CA GLU A 93 -23.99 19.00 -9.54
C GLU A 93 -24.09 19.10 -11.07
N ILE A 94 -25.29 18.81 -11.57
CA ILE A 94 -25.71 19.19 -12.92
C ILE A 94 -26.10 20.66 -12.83
N ASN A 95 -25.31 21.53 -13.45
CA ASN A 95 -25.59 22.97 -13.48
C ASN A 95 -26.68 23.30 -14.50
N ASP A 96 -27.94 23.29 -14.06
CA ASP A 96 -28.96 24.19 -14.60
C ASP A 96 -28.70 25.61 -14.08
N VAL A 97 -28.36 26.54 -14.98
CA VAL A 97 -28.30 27.98 -14.65
C VAL A 97 -29.13 28.76 -15.66
N ASP A 98 -30.33 29.13 -15.24
CA ASP A 98 -31.17 30.14 -15.87
C ASP A 98 -30.56 31.54 -15.66
N LEU A 99 -30.29 32.25 -16.75
CA LEU A 99 -29.98 33.68 -16.75
C LEU A 99 -30.66 34.38 -17.93
N SER A 100 -31.62 35.22 -17.60
CA SER A 100 -32.25 36.24 -18.46
C SER A 100 -32.06 37.63 -17.83
N PRO A 101 -32.28 38.75 -18.55
CA PRO A 101 -32.51 38.94 -19.99
C PRO A 101 -31.57 40.00 -20.64
N GLY A 102 -31.53 40.10 -21.98
CA GLY A 102 -30.92 41.29 -22.61
C GLY A 102 -30.71 41.32 -24.13
N GLY A 103 -31.77 41.63 -24.89
CA GLY A 103 -31.66 42.44 -26.13
C GLY A 103 -31.36 41.74 -27.48
N SER A 104 -32.36 41.80 -28.39
CA SER A 104 -32.26 42.12 -29.84
C SER A 104 -31.23 41.36 -30.72
N GLU A 105 -31.55 40.72 -31.84
CA GLU A 105 -32.58 40.98 -32.88
C GLU A 105 -33.04 39.66 -33.57
N GLU A 106 -34.35 39.56 -33.91
CA GLU A 106 -34.94 39.28 -35.25
C GLU A 106 -34.24 38.28 -36.23
N ILE A 107 -34.88 37.34 -36.99
CA ILE A 107 -36.28 36.99 -37.34
C ILE A 107 -36.38 35.43 -37.64
N PRO A 108 -37.45 34.76 -38.19
CA PRO A 108 -37.90 33.44 -37.71
C PRO A 108 -37.94 32.31 -38.79
N ILE A 109 -38.65 31.20 -38.48
CA ILE A 109 -39.35 30.18 -39.34
C ILE A 109 -39.16 28.81 -38.64
N ARG A 110 -40.13 28.15 -37.96
CA ARG A 110 -41.54 27.77 -38.21
C ARG A 110 -41.69 26.29 -38.59
N SER A 111 -42.14 25.50 -37.60
CA SER A 111 -42.86 24.19 -37.73
C SER A 111 -42.03 23.01 -38.31
N THR A 112 -42.37 21.73 -38.11
CA THR A 112 -43.62 21.04 -37.70
C THR A 112 -43.33 19.79 -36.84
N GLU A 113 -44.28 19.44 -35.97
CA GLU A 113 -44.43 18.10 -35.39
C GLU A 113 -44.82 17.06 -36.47
N VAL A 114 -44.39 15.80 -36.33
CA VAL A 114 -45.15 14.60 -36.75
C VAL A 114 -44.77 13.44 -35.83
N ASP A 115 -45.74 12.92 -35.06
CA ASP A 115 -45.65 11.61 -34.39
C ASP A 115 -45.77 10.46 -35.39
N GLN A 116 -45.05 9.36 -35.14
CA GLN A 116 -45.59 8.04 -35.49
C GLN A 116 -44.97 6.89 -34.68
N GLU A 117 -45.83 6.18 -33.95
CA GLU A 117 -45.54 4.90 -33.31
C GLU A 117 -45.39 3.80 -34.37
N SER A 118 -44.59 2.75 -34.09
CA SER A 118 -45.13 1.38 -33.90
C SER A 118 -44.07 0.26 -33.93
N SER A 119 -44.48 -0.88 -33.37
CA SER A 119 -43.92 -2.24 -33.50
C SER A 119 -42.69 -2.63 -32.65
N THR A 120 -43.03 -3.26 -31.54
CA THR A 120 -42.20 -4.18 -30.75
C THR A 120 -41.72 -5.39 -31.56
N THR A 121 -40.49 -5.83 -31.29
CA THR A 121 -40.14 -7.27 -31.31
C THR A 121 -39.29 -7.61 -30.09
N HIS A 122 -39.67 -8.64 -29.35
CA HIS A 122 -38.96 -9.08 -28.15
C HIS A 122 -37.71 -9.88 -28.51
N SER A 123 -36.62 -9.65 -27.76
CA SER A 123 -35.75 -10.74 -27.32
C SER A 123 -35.38 -10.53 -25.86
N SER A 124 -35.83 -11.44 -25.02
CA SER A 124 -35.70 -11.40 -23.57
C SER A 124 -34.32 -11.89 -23.13
N VAL A 125 -33.62 -11.08 -22.32
CA VAL A 125 -32.66 -11.60 -21.34
C VAL A 125 -33.06 -11.08 -19.97
N ILE A 126 -33.22 -12.00 -19.03
CA ILE A 126 -33.72 -11.76 -17.68
C ILE A 126 -32.67 -10.95 -16.91
N LYS A 127 -33.01 -9.72 -16.51
CA LYS A 127 -32.30 -9.05 -15.43
C LYS A 127 -32.69 -9.73 -14.12
N LYS A 128 -31.74 -10.38 -13.46
CA LYS A 128 -31.78 -10.47 -12.01
C LYS A 128 -31.35 -9.11 -11.47
N GLU A 129 -32.11 -8.59 -10.54
CA GLU A 129 -31.71 -7.41 -9.76
C GLU A 129 -30.71 -7.90 -8.71
N ASP A 130 -29.43 -7.53 -8.89
CA ASP A 130 -28.48 -7.54 -7.78
C ASP A 130 -28.85 -6.36 -6.88
N GLU A 131 -29.40 -6.63 -5.70
CA GLU A 131 -29.44 -5.68 -4.60
C GLU A 131 -28.01 -5.50 -4.07
N GLY A 132 -27.22 -4.74 -4.84
CA GLY A 132 -25.78 -4.62 -4.62
C GLY A 132 -25.42 -3.99 -3.28
N ASN A 133 -24.46 -4.61 -2.59
CA ASN A 133 -23.86 -4.19 -1.32
C ASN A 133 -23.83 -2.66 -1.14
N LYS A 134 -24.70 -2.17 -0.27
CA LYS A 134 -24.75 -0.78 0.12
C LYS A 134 -23.82 -0.60 1.31
N THR A 135 -22.65 0.01 1.08
CA THR A 135 -21.69 0.30 2.15
C THR A 135 -22.29 1.37 3.07
N PHE A 136 -22.33 1.11 4.38
CA PHE A 136 -22.74 2.10 5.38
C PHE A 136 -21.55 2.51 6.24
N THR A 137 -21.32 3.82 6.35
CA THR A 137 -20.42 4.39 7.35
C THR A 137 -21.09 4.42 8.72
N MET A 138 -20.29 4.51 9.79
CA MET A 138 -20.83 4.62 11.16
C MET A 138 -21.75 5.85 11.30
N ARG A 139 -21.43 6.95 10.63
CA ARG A 139 -22.28 8.14 10.52
C ARG A 139 -23.64 7.86 9.87
N GLU A 140 -23.69 7.04 8.83
CA GLU A 140 -24.93 6.66 8.14
C GLU A 140 -25.78 5.72 9.01
N LEU A 141 -25.19 4.71 9.64
CA LEU A 141 -25.87 3.83 10.61
C LEU A 141 -26.48 4.64 11.78
N LEU A 142 -25.71 5.59 12.34
CA LEU A 142 -26.22 6.49 13.38
C LEU A 142 -27.29 7.47 12.88
N SER A 143 -27.33 7.78 11.57
CA SER A 143 -28.38 8.61 10.98
C SER A 143 -29.67 7.82 10.72
N GLU A 144 -29.54 6.55 10.31
CA GLU A 144 -30.66 5.64 10.08
C GLU A 144 -31.38 5.33 11.41
N LEU A 145 -30.63 5.07 12.48
CA LEU A 145 -31.17 4.94 13.84
C LEU A 145 -31.90 6.20 14.34
N LYS A 146 -31.42 7.40 13.98
CA LYS A 146 -32.13 8.66 14.30
C LYS A 146 -33.39 8.86 13.46
N SER A 147 -33.47 8.28 12.27
CA SER A 147 -34.66 8.39 11.42
C SER A 147 -35.83 7.50 11.89
N GLU A 148 -35.55 6.45 12.67
CA GLU A 148 -36.59 5.69 13.39
C GLU A 148 -37.12 6.43 14.64
N GLU A 149 -36.43 7.46 15.14
CA GLU A 149 -36.82 8.27 16.31
C GLU A 149 -37.71 9.49 15.97
N GLY A 150 -38.60 9.34 14.99
CA GLY A 150 -39.93 9.98 14.99
C GLY A 150 -40.14 11.32 14.28
N ASP A 151 -41.29 11.42 13.62
CA ASP A 151 -42.09 12.65 13.54
C ASP A 151 -43.47 12.35 14.16
N GLY A 152 -43.92 13.18 15.11
CA GLY A 152 -45.03 12.81 16.01
C GLY A 152 -45.29 13.83 17.11
N THR A 153 -45.98 14.92 16.79
CA THR A 153 -46.39 15.98 17.73
C THR A 153 -47.24 15.47 18.91
N PRO A 154 -47.14 16.10 20.09
CA PRO A 154 -47.74 15.57 21.32
C PRO A 154 -49.24 15.91 21.47
N HIS A 155 -50.10 14.89 21.50
CA HIS A 155 -51.46 15.04 22.04
C HIS A 155 -51.87 13.88 22.97
N SER A 156 -52.48 14.28 24.09
CA SER A 156 -52.96 13.46 25.21
C SER A 156 -54.06 12.47 24.84
N SER A 157 -53.90 11.20 25.23
CA SER A 157 -54.99 10.37 25.79
C SER A 157 -54.42 9.15 26.55
N VAL A 158 -55.25 8.49 27.37
CA VAL A 158 -54.80 7.54 28.41
C VAL A 158 -54.95 6.07 27.96
N SER A 159 -53.89 5.28 28.14
CA SER A 159 -53.78 3.86 28.60
C SER A 159 -55.05 2.97 28.58
N PRO A 160 -55.02 1.65 28.22
CA PRO A 160 -54.01 0.69 28.73
C PRO A 160 -53.63 -0.52 27.83
N PHE A 161 -52.82 -1.43 28.41
CA PHE A 161 -52.18 -2.63 27.83
C PHE A 161 -50.96 -2.34 26.92
N SER A 162 -49.77 -2.92 27.11
CA SER A 162 -49.33 -3.92 28.10
C SER A 162 -47.90 -3.65 28.59
N ARG A 163 -47.61 -4.08 29.82
CA ARG A 163 -46.24 -4.45 30.22
C ARG A 163 -45.84 -5.72 29.47
N GLU A 164 -45.24 -5.56 28.30
CA GLU A 164 -44.11 -6.40 27.95
C GLU A 164 -42.94 -5.80 28.74
N SER A 165 -42.68 -6.24 29.97
CA SER A 165 -41.91 -7.47 30.19
C SER A 165 -40.72 -7.44 29.23
N ALA A 166 -39.73 -6.57 29.47
CA ALA A 166 -38.68 -6.85 30.46
C ALA A 166 -38.17 -8.30 30.36
N SER A 167 -38.05 -8.82 29.12
CA SER A 167 -37.09 -9.86 28.82
C SER A 167 -35.69 -9.28 29.02
N GLN A 168 -35.15 -9.46 30.22
CA GLN A 168 -33.71 -9.40 30.48
C GLN A 168 -33.10 -10.77 30.14
N PRO A 169 -32.47 -10.94 28.95
CA PRO A 169 -31.39 -11.93 28.80
C PRO A 169 -30.03 -11.27 28.50
N ALA A 170 -30.02 -10.01 28.04
CA ALA A 170 -28.81 -9.28 27.69
C ALA A 170 -27.88 -8.94 28.88
N GLU A 171 -28.31 -9.17 30.13
CA GLU A 171 -27.52 -8.92 31.36
C GLU A 171 -26.36 -9.91 31.56
N ASN A 172 -26.22 -10.94 30.73
CA ASN A 172 -25.11 -11.89 30.78
C ASN A 172 -24.16 -11.79 29.57
N ASN A 173 -24.29 -10.78 28.70
CA ASN A 173 -23.39 -10.65 27.55
C ASN A 173 -22.12 -9.85 27.93
N PRO A 174 -20.90 -10.44 27.83
CA PRO A 174 -19.67 -9.79 28.28
C PRO A 174 -19.36 -8.50 27.50
N ALA A 175 -19.67 -8.45 26.21
CA ALA A 175 -19.45 -7.26 25.38
C ALA A 175 -20.40 -6.10 25.77
N MET A 176 -21.66 -6.40 26.12
CA MET A 176 -22.57 -5.40 26.69
C MET A 176 -22.09 -4.89 28.05
N ASP A 177 -21.56 -5.78 28.88
CA ASP A 177 -21.03 -5.45 30.21
C ASP A 177 -19.83 -4.51 30.13
N LEU A 178 -18.92 -4.70 29.18
CA LEU A 178 -17.85 -3.75 28.89
C LEU A 178 -18.44 -2.39 28.47
N ILE A 179 -19.30 -2.36 27.44
CA ILE A 179 -19.91 -1.13 26.90
C ILE A 179 -20.63 -0.29 27.96
N ASN A 180 -21.37 -0.93 28.87
CA ASN A 180 -22.14 -0.25 29.92
C ASN A 180 -21.25 0.31 31.05
N ARG A 181 -20.01 -0.16 31.20
CA ARG A 181 -19.07 0.27 32.25
C ARG A 181 -18.14 1.42 31.82
N ILE A 182 -18.14 1.79 30.53
CA ILE A 182 -17.31 2.88 30.00
C ILE A 182 -17.71 4.21 30.65
N GLN A 183 -16.74 4.86 31.32
CA GLN A 183 -16.88 6.20 31.86
C GLN A 183 -16.15 7.19 30.95
N VAL A 184 -16.89 8.14 30.40
CA VAL A 184 -16.37 9.21 29.54
C VAL A 184 -16.52 10.55 30.28
N ASN A 185 -15.50 11.41 30.23
CA ASN A 185 -15.44 12.61 31.06
C ASN A 185 -16.21 13.80 30.45
N ASP A 186 -16.10 14.00 29.13
CA ASP A 186 -16.78 15.06 28.40
C ASP A 186 -18.25 14.70 28.09
N GLU A 187 -19.07 15.70 27.76
CA GLU A 187 -20.50 15.51 27.51
C GLU A 187 -20.81 14.94 26.12
N GLU A 188 -19.95 15.23 25.14
CA GLU A 188 -20.09 14.73 23.77
C GLU A 188 -19.82 13.23 23.71
N GLY A 189 -18.67 12.80 24.23
CA GLY A 189 -18.29 11.39 24.37
C GLY A 189 -19.26 10.59 25.25
N ARG A 190 -19.83 11.18 26.32
CA ARG A 190 -20.94 10.54 27.07
C ARG A 190 -22.22 10.42 26.25
N SER A 191 -22.49 11.35 25.33
CA SER A 191 -23.66 11.28 24.46
C SER A 191 -23.46 10.26 23.34
N ARG A 192 -22.28 10.25 22.71
CA ARG A 192 -21.80 9.21 21.79
C ARG A 192 -21.90 7.83 22.42
N GLN A 193 -21.35 7.63 23.61
CA GLN A 193 -21.36 6.32 24.29
C GLN A 193 -22.76 5.83 24.64
N ARG A 194 -23.71 6.72 24.99
CA ARG A 194 -25.12 6.34 25.19
C ARG A 194 -25.77 5.81 23.90
N VAL A 195 -25.48 6.44 22.76
CA VAL A 195 -25.97 6.01 21.44
C VAL A 195 -25.33 4.68 21.03
N LEU A 196 -24.02 4.51 21.22
CA LEU A 196 -23.32 3.24 21.00
C LEU A 196 -23.90 2.11 21.87
N ALA A 197 -24.14 2.36 23.16
CA ALA A 197 -24.74 1.37 24.05
C ALA A 197 -26.19 1.01 23.66
N PHE A 198 -26.94 1.93 23.05
CA PHE A 198 -28.26 1.64 22.49
C PHE A 198 -28.18 0.78 21.23
N ALA A 199 -27.30 1.13 20.29
CA ALA A 199 -27.06 0.34 19.07
C ALA A 199 -26.56 -1.07 19.39
N ALA A 200 -25.62 -1.22 20.34
CA ALA A 200 -25.13 -2.51 20.82
C ALA A 200 -26.26 -3.41 21.35
N ARG A 201 -27.23 -2.84 22.11
CA ARG A 201 -28.41 -3.60 22.55
C ARG A 201 -29.30 -4.04 21.38
N LYS A 202 -29.49 -3.18 20.36
CA LYS A 202 -30.27 -3.53 19.15
C LYS A 202 -29.63 -4.73 18.43
N TYR A 203 -28.31 -4.71 18.22
CA TYR A 203 -27.59 -5.82 17.58
C TYR A 203 -27.49 -7.08 18.45
N ALA A 204 -27.24 -6.95 19.75
CA ALA A 204 -27.25 -8.08 20.68
C ALA A 204 -28.59 -8.85 20.61
N SER A 205 -29.71 -8.14 20.70
CA SER A 205 -31.03 -8.76 20.59
C SER A 205 -31.43 -9.14 19.15
N ALA A 206 -30.74 -8.65 18.12
CA ALA A 206 -30.89 -9.20 16.76
C ALA A 206 -30.26 -10.59 16.68
N ILE A 207 -29.03 -10.74 17.19
CA ILE A 207 -28.27 -12.00 17.21
C ILE A 207 -28.92 -13.04 18.13
N GLU A 208 -29.52 -12.63 19.25
CA GLU A 208 -30.34 -13.54 20.08
C GLU A 208 -31.55 -14.14 19.33
N ARG A 209 -32.08 -13.42 18.31
CA ARG A 209 -33.18 -13.89 17.47
C ARG A 209 -32.72 -14.63 16.21
N ASN A 210 -31.58 -14.22 15.65
CA ASN A 210 -30.95 -14.80 14.48
C ASN A 210 -29.42 -14.88 14.67
N PRO A 211 -28.88 -15.99 15.20
CA PRO A 211 -27.43 -16.15 15.41
C PRO A 211 -26.61 -16.13 14.11
N GLU A 212 -27.25 -16.37 12.96
CA GLU A 212 -26.62 -16.40 11.64
C GLU A 212 -26.60 -15.00 10.96
N ASP A 213 -27.00 -13.94 11.67
CA ASP A 213 -26.99 -12.56 11.19
C ASP A 213 -25.55 -11.97 11.19
N HIS A 214 -24.83 -12.20 10.10
CA HIS A 214 -23.46 -11.69 9.94
C HIS A 214 -23.37 -10.16 9.95
N ASP A 215 -24.41 -9.46 9.51
CA ASP A 215 -24.43 -7.99 9.47
C ASP A 215 -24.65 -7.41 10.85
N ALA A 216 -25.51 -8.01 11.68
CA ALA A 216 -25.62 -7.64 13.09
C ALA A 216 -24.30 -7.89 13.85
N LEU A 217 -23.60 -9.00 13.57
CA LEU A 217 -22.30 -9.31 14.17
C LEU A 217 -21.21 -8.32 13.73
N TYR A 218 -21.11 -8.05 12.43
CA TYR A 218 -20.18 -7.06 11.86
C TYR A 218 -20.43 -5.65 12.42
N ASN A 219 -21.68 -5.20 12.43
CA ASN A 219 -22.02 -3.88 12.94
C ASN A 219 -21.79 -3.78 14.46
N TRP A 220 -22.03 -4.86 15.23
CA TRP A 220 -21.70 -4.85 16.65
C TRP A 220 -20.18 -4.77 16.90
N ALA A 221 -19.36 -5.42 16.08
CA ALA A 221 -17.91 -5.30 16.13
C ALA A 221 -17.44 -3.85 15.88
N LEU A 222 -18.05 -3.12 14.94
CA LEU A 222 -17.83 -1.69 14.75
C LEU A 222 -18.21 -0.88 16.00
N ILE A 223 -19.37 -1.14 16.62
CA ILE A 223 -19.77 -0.46 17.86
C ILE A 223 -18.76 -0.71 19.00
N LEU A 224 -18.16 -1.90 19.06
CA LEU A 224 -17.14 -2.23 20.06
C LEU A 224 -15.82 -1.50 19.82
N GLN A 225 -15.33 -1.44 18.57
CA GLN A 225 -14.17 -0.60 18.21
C GLN A 225 -14.41 0.87 18.56
N GLU A 226 -15.58 1.40 18.19
CA GLU A 226 -15.93 2.80 18.41
C GLU A 226 -16.11 3.14 19.90
N SER A 227 -16.58 2.17 20.68
CA SER A 227 -16.62 2.27 22.14
C SER A 227 -15.20 2.24 22.74
N ALA A 228 -14.28 1.48 22.15
CA ALA A 228 -12.88 1.40 22.58
C ALA A 228 -12.15 2.75 22.41
N ASP A 229 -12.47 3.52 21.37
CA ASP A 229 -11.93 4.87 21.15
C ASP A 229 -12.50 5.94 22.12
N ASN A 230 -13.61 5.65 22.81
CA ASN A 230 -14.15 6.51 23.88
C ASN A 230 -13.56 6.17 25.27
N VAL A 231 -12.79 5.09 25.41
CA VAL A 231 -12.19 4.69 26.69
C VAL A 231 -11.01 5.60 27.03
N SER A 232 -11.02 6.14 28.25
CA SER A 232 -9.89 6.91 28.79
C SER A 232 -8.61 6.06 28.83
N PRO A 233 -7.42 6.58 28.46
CA PRO A 233 -6.15 5.84 28.56
C PRO A 233 -5.85 5.28 29.96
N ASP A 234 -6.34 5.94 31.01
CA ASP A 234 -6.18 5.52 32.42
C ASP A 234 -7.22 4.47 32.87
N SER A 235 -8.14 4.06 32.01
CA SER A 235 -9.21 3.10 32.34
C SER A 235 -8.67 1.68 32.44
N VAL A 236 -8.67 1.13 33.66
CA VAL A 236 -8.23 -0.25 33.93
C VAL A 236 -9.30 -1.28 33.56
N SER A 237 -10.58 -0.94 33.67
CA SER A 237 -11.69 -1.83 33.25
C SER A 237 -12.97 -1.02 33.00
N PRO A 238 -13.59 -1.09 31.81
CA PRO A 238 -13.10 -1.79 30.61
C PRO A 238 -11.81 -1.12 30.11
N SER A 239 -10.84 -1.92 29.67
CA SER A 239 -9.68 -1.43 28.93
C SER A 239 -10.02 -1.26 27.45
N LYS A 240 -9.20 -0.50 26.72
CA LYS A 240 -9.34 -0.40 25.25
C LYS A 240 -9.14 -1.77 24.56
N ASP A 241 -8.20 -2.57 25.08
CA ASP A 241 -7.91 -3.91 24.55
C ASP A 241 -9.05 -4.90 24.76
N ASP A 242 -9.77 -4.83 25.90
CA ASP A 242 -10.92 -5.70 26.20
C ASP A 242 -12.01 -5.56 25.11
N LEU A 243 -12.30 -4.32 24.73
CA LEU A 243 -13.32 -3.99 23.72
C LEU A 243 -12.86 -4.36 22.30
N LEU A 244 -11.58 -4.13 21.97
CA LEU A 244 -11.02 -4.57 20.68
C LEU A 244 -10.95 -6.10 20.58
N GLU A 245 -10.74 -6.82 21.68
CA GLU A 245 -10.78 -8.27 21.67
C GLU A 245 -12.20 -8.81 21.42
N GLU A 246 -13.22 -8.27 22.08
CA GLU A 246 -14.61 -8.62 21.78
C GLU A 246 -15.01 -8.23 20.34
N ALA A 247 -14.53 -7.10 19.83
CA ALA A 247 -14.70 -6.73 18.42
C ALA A 247 -14.06 -7.77 17.48
N CYS A 248 -12.84 -8.22 17.77
CA CYS A 248 -12.16 -9.28 17.01
C CYS A 248 -12.99 -10.57 16.98
N LYS A 249 -13.53 -11.01 18.12
CA LYS A 249 -14.40 -12.20 18.21
C LYS A 249 -15.65 -12.05 17.35
N LYS A 250 -16.26 -10.87 17.32
CA LYS A 250 -17.47 -10.59 16.52
C LYS A 250 -17.18 -10.51 15.01
N TYR A 251 -16.03 -9.99 14.60
CA TYR A 251 -15.59 -10.08 13.20
C TYR A 251 -15.25 -11.52 12.76
N ASP A 252 -14.61 -12.29 13.62
CA ASP A 252 -14.32 -13.71 13.40
C ASP A 252 -15.61 -14.55 13.27
N GLU A 253 -16.64 -14.26 14.08
CA GLU A 253 -17.98 -14.83 13.91
C GLU A 253 -18.64 -14.39 12.58
N ALA A 254 -18.64 -13.10 12.25
CA ALA A 254 -19.22 -12.58 11.01
C ALA A 254 -18.56 -13.16 9.74
N THR A 255 -17.23 -13.29 9.73
CA THR A 255 -16.48 -13.86 8.60
C THR A 255 -16.59 -15.38 8.48
N ARG A 256 -16.90 -16.11 9.56
CA ARG A 256 -17.31 -17.52 9.46
C ARG A 256 -18.64 -17.70 8.73
N LEU A 257 -19.61 -16.82 9.03
CA LEU A 257 -20.94 -16.85 8.42
C LEU A 257 -20.91 -16.34 6.96
N CYS A 258 -20.13 -15.28 6.70
CA CYS A 258 -19.92 -14.73 5.36
C CYS A 258 -18.42 -14.59 5.05
N PRO A 259 -17.76 -15.65 4.52
CA PRO A 259 -16.33 -15.63 4.16
C PRO A 259 -15.97 -14.68 3.01
N THR A 260 -16.96 -14.00 2.41
CA THR A 260 -16.79 -12.99 1.37
C THR A 260 -17.02 -11.56 1.86
N LEU A 261 -17.25 -11.35 3.16
CA LEU A 261 -17.50 -10.03 3.74
C LEU A 261 -16.20 -9.22 3.86
N TYR A 262 -15.86 -8.51 2.78
CA TYR A 262 -14.67 -7.66 2.66
C TYR A 262 -14.49 -6.70 3.85
N ASP A 263 -15.54 -5.97 4.22
CA ASP A 263 -15.45 -4.93 5.25
C ASP A 263 -15.17 -5.51 6.65
N ALA A 264 -15.66 -6.72 6.93
CA ALA A 264 -15.33 -7.42 8.18
C ALA A 264 -13.85 -7.77 8.24
N TYR A 265 -13.27 -8.37 7.19
CA TYR A 265 -11.83 -8.65 7.14
C TYR A 265 -10.98 -7.38 7.27
N TYR A 266 -11.38 -6.29 6.59
CA TYR A 266 -10.66 -5.02 6.63
C TYR A 266 -10.72 -4.35 8.02
N ASN A 267 -11.90 -4.22 8.62
CA ASN A 267 -12.05 -3.58 9.93
C ASN A 267 -11.54 -4.46 11.08
N TRP A 268 -11.57 -5.78 10.94
CA TRP A 268 -10.90 -6.71 11.86
C TRP A 268 -9.39 -6.53 11.84
N ALA A 269 -8.78 -6.39 10.66
CA ALA A 269 -7.35 -6.10 10.53
C ALA A 269 -6.96 -4.79 11.22
N ILE A 270 -7.83 -3.76 11.21
CA ILE A 270 -7.65 -2.52 11.97
C ILE A 270 -7.70 -2.79 13.48
N ALA A 271 -8.71 -3.52 13.98
CA ALA A 271 -8.80 -3.88 15.40
C ALA A 271 -7.53 -4.60 15.89
N ILE A 272 -7.07 -5.61 15.14
CA ILE A 272 -5.86 -6.36 15.46
C ILE A 272 -4.63 -5.45 15.43
N SER A 273 -4.53 -4.54 14.45
CA SER A 273 -3.43 -3.56 14.35
C SER A 273 -3.35 -2.67 15.59
N ASP A 274 -4.49 -2.21 16.12
CA ASP A 274 -4.53 -1.34 17.30
C ASP A 274 -4.21 -2.11 18.60
N ARG A 275 -4.63 -3.38 18.70
CA ARG A 275 -4.16 -4.29 19.77
C ARG A 275 -2.64 -4.49 19.70
N ALA A 276 -2.08 -4.71 18.51
CA ALA A 276 -0.65 -4.91 18.30
C ALA A 276 0.17 -3.68 18.74
N LYS A 277 -0.28 -2.46 18.41
CA LYS A 277 0.33 -1.20 18.89
C LYS A 277 0.39 -1.13 20.42
N MET A 278 -0.69 -1.51 21.11
CA MET A 278 -0.74 -1.52 22.58
C MET A 278 0.21 -2.55 23.23
N ARG A 279 0.64 -3.57 22.48
CA ARG A 279 1.64 -4.55 22.91
C ARG A 279 3.09 -4.17 22.56
N GLY A 280 3.30 -3.05 21.87
CA GLY A 280 4.62 -2.51 21.56
C GLY A 280 5.52 -3.49 20.80
N ARG A 281 6.76 -3.70 21.28
CA ARG A 281 7.75 -4.59 20.67
C ARG A 281 7.86 -5.92 21.42
N THR A 282 6.76 -6.66 21.45
CA THR A 282 6.67 -8.00 22.06
C THR A 282 6.36 -9.07 21.02
N LYS A 283 6.57 -10.35 21.38
CA LYS A 283 6.20 -11.46 20.50
C LYS A 283 4.67 -11.57 20.29
N GLU A 284 3.87 -11.18 21.28
CA GLU A 284 2.42 -11.06 21.12
C GLU A 284 2.07 -10.00 20.06
N ALA A 285 2.78 -8.87 20.03
CA ALA A 285 2.62 -7.88 18.96
C ALA A 285 3.00 -8.44 17.58
N GLU A 286 4.07 -9.25 17.47
CA GLU A 286 4.47 -9.94 16.23
C GLU A 286 3.34 -10.86 15.73
N GLU A 287 2.81 -11.72 16.59
CA GLU A 287 1.71 -12.64 16.29
C GLU A 287 0.40 -11.89 15.92
N LEU A 288 0.13 -10.73 16.54
CA LEU A 288 -0.99 -9.87 16.17
C LEU A 288 -0.76 -9.15 14.83
N TRP A 289 0.43 -8.61 14.57
CA TRP A 289 0.74 -7.97 13.28
C TRP A 289 0.67 -8.97 12.11
N GLU A 290 1.14 -10.21 12.29
CA GLU A 290 0.94 -11.28 11.32
C GLU A 290 -0.56 -11.51 11.03
N GLN A 291 -1.38 -11.67 12.08
CA GLN A 291 -2.84 -11.81 11.94
C GLN A 291 -3.49 -10.60 11.24
N ALA A 292 -3.07 -9.37 11.53
CA ALA A 292 -3.55 -8.18 10.85
C ALA A 292 -3.19 -8.22 9.34
N THR A 293 -1.94 -8.59 9.00
CA THR A 293 -1.52 -8.68 7.59
C THR A 293 -2.26 -9.78 6.82
N ASN A 294 -2.58 -10.91 7.46
CA ASN A 294 -3.40 -11.97 6.86
C ASN A 294 -4.85 -11.51 6.60
N ASN A 295 -5.44 -10.75 7.53
CA ASN A 295 -6.79 -10.20 7.36
C ASN A 295 -6.83 -9.09 6.29
N TYR A 296 -5.83 -8.21 6.23
CA TYR A 296 -5.68 -7.26 5.11
C TYR A 296 -5.47 -7.96 3.77
N GLU A 297 -4.70 -9.06 3.74
CA GLU A 297 -4.57 -9.88 2.53
C GLU A 297 -5.93 -10.44 2.07
N LYS A 298 -6.74 -10.97 3.00
CA LYS A 298 -8.09 -11.46 2.68
C LYS A 298 -9.01 -10.35 2.19
N ALA A 299 -8.98 -9.18 2.82
CA ALA A 299 -9.70 -8.01 2.33
C ALA A 299 -9.28 -7.66 0.89
N VAL A 300 -7.98 -7.57 0.59
CA VAL A 300 -7.49 -7.26 -0.76
C VAL A 300 -7.77 -8.39 -1.78
N GLN A 301 -7.84 -9.66 -1.34
CA GLN A 301 -8.27 -10.77 -2.21
C GLN A 301 -9.75 -10.65 -2.60
N LEU A 302 -10.61 -10.18 -1.69
CA LEU A 302 -12.04 -9.96 -1.93
C LEU A 302 -12.31 -8.67 -2.73
N ASN A 303 -11.56 -7.60 -2.45
CA ASN A 303 -11.64 -6.34 -3.18
C ASN A 303 -10.25 -5.79 -3.54
N TRP A 304 -9.75 -6.19 -4.70
CA TRP A 304 -8.41 -5.88 -5.18
C TRP A 304 -8.19 -4.40 -5.56
N ASN A 305 -9.26 -3.60 -5.70
CA ASN A 305 -9.18 -2.20 -6.13
C ASN A 305 -9.17 -1.18 -4.96
N SER A 306 -9.15 -1.65 -3.72
CA SER A 306 -9.09 -0.80 -2.52
C SER A 306 -7.68 -0.24 -2.27
N SER A 307 -7.45 1.03 -2.63
CA SER A 307 -6.17 1.71 -2.38
C SER A 307 -5.90 1.84 -0.86
N GLN A 308 -6.94 2.06 -0.06
CA GLN A 308 -6.87 2.18 1.39
C GLN A 308 -6.46 0.85 2.05
N ALA A 309 -7.05 -0.29 1.64
CA ALA A 309 -6.65 -1.60 2.17
C ALA A 309 -5.19 -1.95 1.83
N LEU A 310 -4.75 -1.66 0.61
CA LEU A 310 -3.35 -1.85 0.22
C LEU A 310 -2.38 -0.94 1.01
N ASN A 311 -2.74 0.32 1.26
CA ASN A 311 -1.95 1.21 2.11
C ASN A 311 -1.88 0.71 3.56
N ASN A 312 -3.00 0.28 4.14
CA ASN A 312 -3.03 -0.16 5.54
C ASN A 312 -2.34 -1.53 5.72
N TRP A 313 -2.41 -2.41 4.72
CA TRP A 313 -1.56 -3.62 4.66
C TRP A 313 -0.07 -3.26 4.63
N GLY A 314 0.32 -2.27 3.82
CA GLY A 314 1.68 -1.74 3.77
C GLY A 314 2.15 -1.22 5.14
N LEU A 315 1.29 -0.50 5.86
CA LEU A 315 1.58 0.00 7.22
C LEU A 315 1.72 -1.14 8.23
N ALA A 316 0.83 -2.14 8.22
CA ALA A 316 0.94 -3.31 9.10
C ALA A 316 2.24 -4.10 8.85
N LEU A 317 2.64 -4.25 7.57
CA LEU A 317 3.93 -4.84 7.20
C LEU A 317 5.11 -3.96 7.64
N GLN A 318 5.00 -2.63 7.58
CA GLN A 318 6.03 -1.71 8.07
C GLN A 318 6.23 -1.84 9.59
N GLU A 319 5.17 -1.91 10.38
CA GLU A 319 5.26 -2.14 11.83
C GLU A 319 5.80 -3.54 12.16
N LEU A 320 5.31 -4.59 11.50
CA LEU A 320 5.86 -5.95 11.61
C LEU A 320 7.37 -5.97 11.32
N SER A 321 7.82 -5.22 10.30
CA SER A 321 9.25 -5.15 9.94
C SER A 321 10.16 -4.56 11.02
N GLN A 322 9.63 -3.82 11.99
CA GLN A 322 10.41 -3.25 13.10
C GLN A 322 10.70 -4.27 14.20
N ILE A 323 9.95 -5.38 14.27
CA ILE A 323 9.98 -6.34 15.37
C ILE A 323 10.41 -7.76 14.95
N VAL A 324 10.17 -8.16 13.70
CA VAL A 324 10.62 -9.48 13.19
C VAL A 324 12.15 -9.61 13.19
N PRO A 325 12.69 -10.85 13.23
CA PRO A 325 14.12 -11.11 13.08
C PRO A 325 14.70 -10.49 11.80
N ALA A 326 15.95 -10.02 11.88
CA ALA A 326 16.63 -9.31 10.78
C ALA A 326 16.65 -10.09 9.45
N ARG A 327 16.71 -11.43 9.50
CA ARG A 327 16.66 -12.33 8.32
C ARG A 327 15.33 -12.27 7.55
N GLU A 328 14.26 -11.78 8.17
CA GLU A 328 12.89 -11.76 7.62
C GLU A 328 12.46 -10.33 7.28
N LYS A 329 12.96 -9.35 8.04
CA LYS A 329 12.74 -7.91 7.84
C LYS A 329 12.82 -7.48 6.37
N GLU A 330 13.87 -7.87 5.66
CA GLU A 330 14.10 -7.49 4.26
C GLU A 330 12.97 -7.95 3.32
N LYS A 331 12.42 -9.15 3.54
CA LYS A 331 11.28 -9.70 2.80
C LYS A 331 9.99 -8.95 3.16
N VAL A 332 9.77 -8.66 4.44
CA VAL A 332 8.60 -7.92 4.92
C VAL A 332 8.59 -6.48 4.36
N VAL A 333 9.72 -5.77 4.40
CA VAL A 333 9.89 -4.42 3.85
C VAL A 333 9.65 -4.40 2.33
N ARG A 334 10.23 -5.33 1.55
CA ARG A 334 9.94 -5.41 0.10
C ARG A 334 8.46 -5.68 -0.18
N THR A 335 7.78 -6.44 0.67
CA THR A 335 6.34 -6.67 0.57
C THR A 335 5.56 -5.39 0.85
N ALA A 336 5.91 -4.63 1.90
CA ALA A 336 5.30 -3.33 2.22
C ALA A 336 5.43 -2.33 1.06
N ILE A 337 6.64 -2.19 0.50
CA ILE A 337 6.93 -1.36 -0.69
C ILE A 337 5.99 -1.72 -1.85
N SER A 338 5.81 -3.02 -2.11
CA SER A 338 4.91 -3.51 -3.16
C SER A 338 3.45 -3.13 -2.92
N LYS A 339 2.95 -3.20 -1.66
CA LYS A 339 1.58 -2.80 -1.33
C LYS A 339 1.36 -1.29 -1.46
N PHE A 340 2.31 -0.46 -1.00
CA PHE A 340 2.22 0.99 -1.21
C PHE A 340 2.27 1.37 -2.70
N ARG A 341 3.18 0.76 -3.50
CA ARG A 341 3.18 0.93 -4.96
C ARG A 341 1.85 0.54 -5.60
N ALA A 342 1.24 -0.56 -5.16
CA ALA A 342 -0.07 -0.98 -5.65
C ALA A 342 -1.18 0.04 -5.30
N ALA A 343 -1.21 0.55 -4.07
CA ALA A 343 -2.15 1.60 -3.66
C ALA A 343 -2.02 2.87 -4.52
N ILE A 344 -0.79 3.31 -4.80
CA ILE A 344 -0.50 4.47 -5.66
C ILE A 344 -0.89 4.19 -7.13
N ARG A 345 -0.73 2.96 -7.62
CA ARG A 345 -1.12 2.59 -9.00
C ARG A 345 -2.65 2.56 -9.20
N LEU A 346 -3.43 2.35 -8.14
CA LEU A 346 -4.89 2.51 -8.16
C LEU A 346 -5.32 3.96 -8.02
N GLN A 347 -4.62 4.74 -7.19
CA GLN A 347 -4.91 6.14 -6.93
C GLN A 347 -3.62 6.96 -6.88
N PHE A 348 -3.23 7.52 -8.03
CA PHE A 348 -1.93 8.20 -8.20
C PHE A 348 -1.73 9.43 -7.32
N ASP A 349 -2.81 10.06 -6.84
CA ASP A 349 -2.75 11.22 -5.94
C ASP A 349 -2.93 10.86 -4.46
N PHE A 350 -2.87 9.57 -4.10
CA PHE A 350 -3.02 9.12 -2.72
C PHE A 350 -1.79 9.44 -1.87
N HIS A 351 -1.67 10.72 -1.50
CA HIS A 351 -0.54 11.31 -0.80
C HIS A 351 -0.11 10.57 0.48
N ARG A 352 -1.03 9.89 1.19
CA ARG A 352 -0.69 9.04 2.34
C ARG A 352 0.16 7.83 1.92
N ALA A 353 -0.24 7.09 0.89
CA ALA A 353 0.55 5.96 0.38
C ALA A 353 1.88 6.41 -0.24
N ILE A 354 1.90 7.55 -0.93
CA ILE A 354 3.12 8.18 -1.47
C ILE A 354 4.09 8.51 -0.32
N TYR A 355 3.60 9.15 0.75
CA TYR A 355 4.40 9.48 1.92
C TYR A 355 4.93 8.22 2.62
N ASN A 356 4.07 7.24 2.87
CA ASN A 356 4.43 5.98 3.54
C ASN A 356 5.47 5.18 2.75
N LEU A 357 5.38 5.15 1.42
CA LEU A 357 6.42 4.57 0.57
C LEU A 357 7.75 5.32 0.72
N GLY A 358 7.70 6.66 0.77
CA GLY A 358 8.87 7.49 1.05
C GLY A 358 9.54 7.18 2.39
N THR A 359 8.77 6.99 3.47
CA THR A 359 9.33 6.68 4.80
C THR A 359 9.86 5.25 4.88
N VAL A 360 9.23 4.27 4.23
CA VAL A 360 9.75 2.89 4.15
C VAL A 360 11.06 2.83 3.34
N LEU A 361 11.16 3.55 2.23
CA LEU A 361 12.40 3.64 1.45
C LEU A 361 13.52 4.32 2.24
N TYR A 362 13.20 5.31 3.08
CA TYR A 362 14.16 5.92 4.02
C TYR A 362 14.67 4.88 5.02
N GLY A 363 13.76 4.17 5.70
CA GLY A 363 14.14 3.15 6.69
C GLY A 363 14.97 2.01 6.08
N LEU A 364 14.65 1.60 4.85
CA LEU A 364 15.45 0.62 4.11
C LEU A 364 16.86 1.16 3.80
N ALA A 365 17.00 2.44 3.42
CA ALA A 365 18.31 3.05 3.19
C ALA A 365 19.19 3.03 4.46
N GLU A 366 18.62 3.40 5.61
CA GLU A 366 19.30 3.36 6.92
C GLU A 366 19.72 1.92 7.29
N ASP A 367 18.84 0.94 7.10
CA ASP A 367 19.16 -0.47 7.38
C ASP A 367 20.25 -1.01 6.46
N THR A 368 20.19 -0.74 5.16
CA THR A 368 21.21 -1.15 4.19
C THR A 368 22.56 -0.48 4.49
N LEU A 369 22.57 0.80 4.85
CA LEU A 369 23.77 1.52 5.26
C LEU A 369 24.40 0.91 6.53
N ARG A 370 23.59 0.62 7.54
CA ARG A 370 24.04 0.04 8.82
C ARG A 370 24.53 -1.41 8.71
N THR A 371 23.93 -2.21 7.83
CA THR A 371 24.31 -3.61 7.62
C THR A 371 25.46 -3.80 6.63
N GLY A 372 25.91 -2.73 5.95
CA GLY A 372 26.96 -2.80 4.92
C GLY A 372 26.48 -3.34 3.57
N GLY A 373 25.16 -3.49 3.40
CA GLY A 373 24.54 -4.19 2.28
C GLY A 373 24.67 -5.72 2.39
N SER A 374 23.71 -6.44 1.83
CA SER A 374 23.92 -7.86 1.53
C SER A 374 25.02 -7.94 0.46
N GLY A 375 26.07 -8.74 0.66
CA GLY A 375 27.24 -8.79 -0.24
C GLY A 375 26.95 -9.25 -1.69
N ASN A 376 25.69 -9.53 -2.01
CA ASN A 376 25.20 -9.69 -3.37
C ASN A 376 25.00 -8.32 -4.02
N GLY A 377 25.75 -8.01 -5.07
CA GLY A 377 25.62 -6.77 -5.87
C GLY A 377 24.32 -6.63 -6.69
N LYS A 378 23.19 -7.06 -6.13
CA LYS A 378 21.82 -6.89 -6.65
C LYS A 378 21.00 -5.89 -5.86
N ASP A 379 21.41 -5.56 -4.62
CA ASP A 379 20.67 -4.61 -3.80
C ASP A 379 20.92 -3.16 -4.23
N MET A 380 19.87 -2.35 -4.13
CA MET A 380 19.92 -0.93 -4.48
C MET A 380 20.82 -0.18 -3.48
N PRO A 381 21.79 0.65 -3.93
CA PRO A 381 22.68 1.35 -3.02
C PRO A 381 21.90 2.35 -2.15
N PRO A 382 22.28 2.57 -0.88
CA PRO A 382 21.57 3.47 0.04
C PRO A 382 21.30 4.86 -0.54
N GLY A 383 22.23 5.42 -1.32
CA GLY A 383 22.06 6.72 -1.98
C GLY A 383 20.89 6.80 -2.97
N GLU A 384 20.61 5.74 -3.72
CA GLU A 384 19.44 5.70 -4.61
C GLU A 384 18.14 5.49 -3.81
N LEU A 385 18.18 4.70 -2.73
CA LEU A 385 17.03 4.54 -1.82
C LEU A 385 16.65 5.87 -1.14
N TYR A 386 17.64 6.62 -0.64
CA TYR A 386 17.46 7.98 -0.12
C TYR A 386 16.91 8.94 -1.19
N SER A 387 17.41 8.88 -2.43
CA SER A 387 16.90 9.72 -3.51
C SER A 387 15.45 9.38 -3.87
N GLN A 388 15.09 8.09 -3.96
CA GLN A 388 13.71 7.65 -4.16
C GLN A 388 12.80 8.07 -3.00
N SER A 389 13.23 7.90 -1.75
CA SER A 389 12.54 8.40 -0.56
C SER A 389 12.24 9.91 -0.67
N ALA A 390 13.24 10.70 -1.06
CA ALA A 390 13.10 12.15 -1.23
C ALA A 390 12.14 12.54 -2.35
N ILE A 391 12.13 11.81 -3.48
CA ILE A 391 11.17 11.98 -4.58
C ILE A 391 9.74 11.75 -4.08
N TYR A 392 9.50 10.66 -3.34
CA TYR A 392 8.20 10.34 -2.77
C TYR A 392 7.73 11.38 -1.75
N ILE A 393 8.59 11.79 -0.81
CA ILE A 393 8.25 12.78 0.21
C ILE A 393 7.98 14.16 -0.41
N ALA A 394 8.78 14.58 -1.41
CA ALA A 394 8.53 15.80 -2.17
C ALA A 394 7.19 15.76 -2.93
N ALA A 395 6.84 14.62 -3.53
CA ALA A 395 5.56 14.44 -4.20
C ALA A 395 4.37 14.48 -3.24
N ALA A 396 4.46 13.83 -2.08
CA ALA A 396 3.43 13.87 -1.05
C ALA A 396 3.22 15.30 -0.52
N HIS A 397 4.31 16.04 -0.26
CA HIS A 397 4.23 17.45 0.13
C HIS A 397 3.61 18.33 -0.98
N SER A 398 3.99 18.12 -2.25
CA SER A 398 3.41 18.87 -3.38
C SER A 398 1.89 18.70 -3.49
N LEU A 399 1.39 17.47 -3.28
CA LEU A 399 -0.03 17.15 -3.32
C LEU A 399 -0.81 17.69 -2.10
N LYS A 400 -0.21 17.70 -0.91
CA LYS A 400 -0.80 18.26 0.33
C LYS A 400 0.20 19.13 1.11
N PRO A 401 0.40 20.40 0.72
CA PRO A 401 1.39 21.27 1.37
C PRO A 401 1.02 21.70 2.79
N SER A 402 -0.28 21.63 3.14
CA SER A 402 -0.79 21.98 4.47
C SER A 402 -0.44 20.95 5.56
N TYR A 403 0.04 19.75 5.20
CA TYR A 403 0.40 18.72 6.15
C TYR A 403 1.80 19.00 6.71
N SER A 404 1.86 19.50 7.96
CA SER A 404 3.11 19.86 8.65
C SER A 404 4.12 18.71 8.71
N VAL A 405 3.65 17.47 8.90
CA VAL A 405 4.45 16.25 8.88
C VAL A 405 5.23 16.11 7.56
N TYR A 406 4.59 16.37 6.42
CA TYR A 406 5.24 16.30 5.11
C TYR A 406 6.28 17.40 4.92
N SER A 407 5.99 18.61 5.42
CA SER A 407 6.93 19.74 5.40
C SER A 407 8.19 19.47 6.25
N SER A 408 8.02 18.82 7.41
CA SER A 408 9.12 18.41 8.28
C SER A 408 9.96 17.29 7.67
N ALA A 409 9.31 16.24 7.15
CA ALA A 409 10.00 15.15 6.45
C ALA A 409 10.76 15.64 5.21
N LEU A 410 10.16 16.53 4.41
CA LEU A 410 10.81 17.14 3.26
C LEU A 410 12.07 17.92 3.67
N ARG A 411 12.06 18.63 4.79
CA ARG A 411 13.25 19.36 5.29
C ARG A 411 14.43 18.43 5.55
N LEU A 412 14.17 17.21 6.02
CA LEU A 412 15.21 16.19 6.25
C LEU A 412 15.79 15.65 4.93
N VAL A 413 14.93 15.32 3.96
CA VAL A 413 15.33 14.59 2.76
C VAL A 413 15.61 15.46 1.52
N ARG A 414 15.30 16.77 1.55
CA ARG A 414 15.45 17.66 0.38
C ARG A 414 16.88 17.70 -0.19
N SER A 415 17.91 17.54 0.64
CA SER A 415 19.31 17.47 0.20
C SER A 415 19.67 16.17 -0.55
N MET A 416 18.79 15.17 -0.54
CA MET A 416 18.92 13.89 -1.25
C MET A 416 18.29 13.95 -2.66
N LEU A 417 17.66 15.08 -3.01
CA LEU A 417 17.21 15.36 -4.39
C LEU A 417 18.35 15.93 -5.23
N PRO A 418 18.44 15.60 -6.53
CA PRO A 418 19.42 16.16 -7.45
C PRO A 418 19.02 17.57 -7.94
N LEU A 419 18.87 18.52 -7.01
CA LEU A 419 18.43 19.89 -7.26
C LEU A 419 19.25 20.56 -8.40
N PRO A 420 18.63 21.29 -9.34
CA PRO A 420 17.23 21.72 -9.37
C PRO A 420 16.24 20.72 -10.00
N HIS A 421 16.62 19.44 -10.11
CA HIS A 421 15.81 18.38 -10.69
C HIS A 421 15.18 17.50 -9.59
N LEU A 422 14.10 16.80 -9.95
CA LEU A 422 13.48 15.79 -9.08
C LEU A 422 14.20 14.44 -9.21
N LYS A 423 14.57 14.03 -10.43
CA LYS A 423 15.40 12.85 -10.69
C LYS A 423 16.42 13.13 -11.77
N VAL A 424 17.62 12.59 -11.59
CA VAL A 424 18.67 12.49 -12.61
C VAL A 424 19.13 11.04 -12.65
N GLY A 425 19.44 10.53 -13.82
CA GLY A 425 19.92 9.16 -13.99
C GLY A 425 20.21 8.83 -15.44
N TYR A 426 20.54 7.57 -15.72
CA TYR A 426 20.82 7.13 -17.08
C TYR A 426 19.63 6.37 -17.69
N LEU A 427 19.40 6.60 -18.97
CA LEU A 427 18.50 5.83 -19.82
C LEU A 427 19.15 5.64 -21.20
N THR A 428 18.84 4.53 -21.84
CA THR A 428 19.25 4.23 -23.22
C THR A 428 18.12 4.63 -24.17
N ALA A 429 18.44 5.48 -25.14
CA ALA A 429 17.48 6.15 -26.01
C ALA A 429 17.86 6.02 -27.49
N PRO A 430 16.89 6.00 -28.42
CA PRO A 430 17.16 5.96 -29.85
C PRO A 430 17.69 7.32 -30.36
N PRO A 431 18.30 7.36 -31.55
CA PRO A 431 18.55 8.60 -32.28
C PRO A 431 17.25 9.39 -32.49
N VAL A 432 17.28 10.69 -32.21
CA VAL A 432 16.06 11.52 -32.24
C VAL A 432 15.47 11.61 -33.65
N GLY A 433 14.19 11.27 -33.76
CA GLY A 433 13.47 11.17 -35.03
C GLY A 433 13.56 9.79 -35.69
N ASN A 434 14.23 8.81 -35.09
CA ASN A 434 14.26 7.42 -35.54
C ASN A 434 14.07 6.43 -34.37
N SER A 435 12.83 6.32 -33.88
CA SER A 435 12.47 5.44 -32.75
C SER A 435 12.69 3.94 -33.03
N LEU A 436 12.84 3.54 -34.29
CA LEU A 436 13.08 2.16 -34.75
C LEU A 436 14.52 1.97 -35.25
N ALA A 437 15.47 2.78 -34.76
CA ALA A 437 16.88 2.62 -35.12
C ALA A 437 17.44 1.25 -34.66
N PRO A 438 18.42 0.68 -35.39
CA PRO A 438 19.15 -0.51 -34.97
C PRO A 438 19.69 -0.37 -33.54
N HIS A 439 19.72 -1.47 -32.78
CA HIS A 439 20.15 -1.45 -31.35
C HIS A 439 21.55 -0.86 -31.13
N SER A 440 22.44 -0.93 -32.13
CA SER A 440 23.77 -0.30 -32.13
C SER A 440 23.75 1.22 -32.00
N ASP A 441 22.65 1.84 -32.43
CA ASP A 441 22.54 3.29 -32.58
C ASP A 441 21.87 3.93 -31.35
N TRP A 442 21.28 3.11 -30.48
CA TRP A 442 20.74 3.53 -29.20
C TRP A 442 21.88 3.90 -28.25
N LYS A 443 21.78 5.05 -27.60
CA LYS A 443 22.83 5.58 -26.73
C LYS A 443 22.36 5.69 -25.30
N ARG A 444 23.12 5.07 -24.39
CA ARG A 444 23.01 5.32 -22.95
C ARG A 444 23.47 6.75 -22.66
N SER A 445 22.57 7.55 -22.12
CA SER A 445 22.77 8.97 -21.86
C SER A 445 22.13 9.37 -20.54
N GLU A 446 22.57 10.50 -20.00
CA GLU A 446 22.01 11.05 -18.77
C GLU A 446 20.71 11.80 -19.09
N PHE A 447 19.72 11.67 -18.22
CA PHE A 447 18.41 12.31 -18.33
C PHE A 447 18.09 13.06 -17.03
N GLU A 448 17.45 14.21 -17.18
CA GLU A 448 17.02 15.09 -16.10
C GLU A 448 15.49 15.21 -16.14
N LEU A 449 14.83 14.99 -15.00
CA LEU A 449 13.40 15.18 -14.80
C LEU A 449 13.16 16.32 -13.81
N ASN A 450 12.50 17.38 -14.27
CA ASN A 450 12.01 18.47 -13.42
C ASN A 450 10.47 18.50 -13.43
N HIS A 451 9.87 19.58 -12.93
CA HIS A 451 8.42 19.76 -12.86
C HIS A 451 7.75 20.06 -14.22
N GLU A 452 8.52 20.36 -15.28
CA GLU A 452 8.03 20.71 -16.62
C GLU A 452 8.25 19.60 -17.66
N ARG A 453 9.37 18.87 -17.56
CA ARG A 453 9.84 17.96 -18.63
C ARG A 453 10.85 16.90 -18.15
N LEU A 454 10.91 15.82 -18.94
CA LEU A 454 12.05 14.91 -19.03
C LEU A 454 12.96 15.35 -20.20
N LEU A 455 14.26 15.49 -19.98
CA LEU A 455 15.23 15.97 -20.96
C LEU A 455 16.49 15.11 -21.00
N GLN A 456 16.92 14.73 -22.19
CA GLN A 456 18.22 14.08 -22.44
C GLN A 456 19.36 15.09 -22.42
N VAL A 457 20.39 14.82 -21.63
CA VAL A 457 21.57 15.69 -21.46
C VAL A 457 22.63 15.37 -22.51
N LEU A 458 23.08 16.38 -23.25
CA LEU A 458 24.23 16.29 -24.14
C LEU A 458 25.52 16.67 -23.41
N LYS A 459 26.25 15.66 -22.93
CA LYS A 459 27.65 15.87 -22.57
C LYS A 459 28.44 16.08 -23.86
N PRO A 460 29.17 17.21 -24.04
CA PRO A 460 30.07 17.36 -25.15
C PRO A 460 31.16 16.30 -25.02
N GLU A 461 31.34 15.48 -26.06
CA GLU A 461 32.44 14.51 -26.11
C GLU A 461 33.75 15.26 -25.87
N ALA A 462 34.39 14.95 -24.74
CA ALA A 462 35.73 15.42 -24.45
C ALA A 462 36.65 14.76 -25.50
N ARG A 463 36.89 15.48 -26.60
CA ARG A 463 37.89 15.08 -27.59
C ARG A 463 39.16 14.73 -26.84
N GLU A 464 39.60 13.49 -26.98
CA GLU A 464 40.91 13.07 -26.52
C GLU A 464 41.92 14.11 -27.01
N MET A 465 42.75 14.62 -26.10
CA MET A 465 43.74 15.67 -26.38
C MET A 465 44.94 15.08 -27.14
N GLY A 466 44.67 14.31 -28.19
CA GLY A 466 45.62 13.87 -29.20
C GLY A 466 46.13 15.07 -29.98
N ARG A 467 47.20 15.69 -29.48
CA ARG A 467 47.95 16.74 -30.16
C ARG A 467 48.39 16.26 -31.55
N ASN A 468 47.65 16.63 -32.59
CA ASN A 468 48.12 16.64 -33.96
C ASN A 468 48.13 18.09 -34.46
N LEU A 469 49.29 18.72 -34.34
CA LEU A 469 49.57 20.05 -34.87
C LEU A 469 49.68 19.97 -36.40
N SER A 470 48.61 20.32 -37.11
CA SER A 470 48.70 20.77 -38.50
C SER A 470 47.55 21.72 -38.80
N GLY A 471 47.89 22.99 -39.03
CA GLY A 471 46.88 24.03 -39.21
C GLY A 471 46.34 24.08 -40.63
N LYS A 472 45.01 24.00 -40.76
CA LYS A 472 44.24 24.80 -41.71
C LYS A 472 42.81 24.98 -41.19
N SER A 473 42.45 26.24 -40.97
CA SER A 473 41.13 26.64 -40.50
C SER A 473 40.17 26.73 -41.69
N GLU A 474 39.42 25.67 -41.96
CA GLU A 474 38.20 25.76 -42.77
C GLU A 474 36.98 25.68 -41.84
N ALA A 475 36.27 26.79 -41.72
CA ALA A 475 35.06 26.91 -40.92
C ALA A 475 33.89 26.22 -41.63
N MET A 476 33.86 24.88 -41.57
CA MET A 476 32.69 24.12 -41.99
C MET A 476 31.62 24.25 -40.90
N ASN A 477 30.56 25.00 -41.19
CA ASN A 477 29.37 25.11 -40.35
C ASN A 477 28.65 23.75 -40.24
N THR A 478 29.12 22.86 -39.36
CA THR A 478 28.35 21.70 -38.93
C THR A 478 27.43 22.09 -37.79
N ASN A 479 26.44 22.94 -38.11
CA ASN A 479 25.25 23.13 -37.29
C ASN A 479 24.36 21.87 -37.41
N VAL A 480 24.92 20.73 -37.04
CA VAL A 480 24.13 19.56 -36.66
C VAL A 480 23.56 19.93 -35.31
N GLU A 481 22.35 20.50 -35.33
CA GLU A 481 21.52 20.58 -34.13
C GLU A 481 21.47 19.18 -33.54
N LYS A 482 22.19 18.97 -32.43
CA LYS A 482 22.15 17.72 -31.69
C LYS A 482 20.78 17.64 -31.05
N LYS A 483 19.81 17.12 -31.79
CA LYS A 483 18.45 16.90 -31.30
C LYS A 483 18.53 15.99 -30.09
N THR A 484 17.88 16.39 -29.01
CA THR A 484 17.77 15.64 -27.76
C THR A 484 16.37 15.05 -27.63
N VAL A 485 16.25 13.91 -26.96
CA VAL A 485 14.94 13.44 -26.50
C VAL A 485 14.44 14.42 -25.43
N LYS A 486 13.26 14.98 -25.66
CA LYS A 486 12.55 15.89 -24.75
C LYS A 486 11.09 15.46 -24.72
N VAL A 487 10.54 15.33 -23.52
CA VAL A 487 9.11 15.08 -23.30
C VAL A 487 8.62 16.11 -22.29
N ASN A 488 7.68 16.98 -22.66
CA ASN A 488 7.08 17.89 -21.68
C ASN A 488 6.00 17.13 -20.90
N ILE A 489 5.87 17.39 -19.60
CA ILE A 489 4.88 16.73 -18.74
C ILE A 489 3.45 16.99 -19.24
N THR A 490 3.22 18.17 -19.83
CA THR A 490 1.96 18.58 -20.46
C THR A 490 1.58 17.79 -21.73
N GLU A 491 2.53 17.07 -22.33
CA GLU A 491 2.35 16.31 -23.57
C GLU A 491 2.10 14.81 -23.31
N ILE A 492 2.28 14.35 -22.06
CA ILE A 492 2.16 12.93 -21.67
C ILE A 492 0.69 12.52 -21.67
N VAL A 493 0.41 11.37 -22.28
CA VAL A 493 -0.89 10.68 -22.29
C VAL A 493 -0.83 9.45 -21.36
N SER A 494 0.21 8.63 -21.49
CA SER A 494 0.45 7.46 -20.62
C SER A 494 1.93 7.17 -20.44
N VAL A 495 2.27 6.51 -19.34
CA VAL A 495 3.63 6.06 -19.02
C VAL A 495 3.54 4.61 -18.56
N THR A 496 4.17 3.67 -19.28
CA THR A 496 4.06 2.23 -19.03
C THR A 496 5.42 1.52 -19.11
N PRO A 497 5.63 0.41 -18.36
CA PRO A 497 6.69 -0.53 -18.69
C PRO A 497 6.42 -1.11 -20.08
N CYS A 498 7.47 -1.33 -20.86
CA CYS A 498 7.39 -1.80 -22.24
C CYS A 498 8.27 -3.04 -22.44
N ALA A 499 7.67 -4.09 -23.02
CA ALA A 499 8.34 -5.35 -23.35
C ALA A 499 8.36 -5.60 -24.87
N ASP A 500 8.38 -4.53 -25.66
CA ASP A 500 8.43 -4.61 -27.13
C ASP A 500 9.78 -5.19 -27.58
N LEU A 501 9.73 -6.25 -28.41
CA LEU A 501 10.88 -7.00 -28.90
C LEU A 501 11.78 -6.20 -29.85
N THR A 502 11.33 -5.02 -30.31
CA THR A 502 12.14 -4.08 -31.10
C THR A 502 13.07 -3.23 -30.25
N LEU A 503 12.88 -3.18 -28.92
CA LEU A 503 13.76 -2.44 -28.01
C LEU A 503 15.09 -3.17 -27.78
N PRO A 504 16.20 -2.44 -27.49
CA PRO A 504 17.42 -3.06 -26.99
C PRO A 504 17.20 -3.86 -25.70
N PRO A 505 18.05 -4.86 -25.40
CA PRO A 505 17.98 -5.60 -24.15
C PRO A 505 18.04 -4.70 -22.91
N GLY A 506 17.05 -4.81 -22.03
CA GLY A 506 16.96 -4.06 -20.78
C GLY A 506 15.50 -3.92 -20.30
N ALA A 507 15.28 -3.04 -19.34
CA ALA A 507 13.94 -2.78 -18.81
C ALA A 507 13.29 -1.60 -19.57
N GLY A 508 12.49 -1.91 -20.60
CA GLY A 508 11.89 -0.92 -21.48
C GLY A 508 10.77 -0.11 -20.83
N LEU A 509 10.58 1.13 -21.30
CA LEU A 509 9.48 2.01 -20.95
C LEU A 509 8.95 2.75 -22.18
N CYS A 510 7.63 2.95 -22.22
CA CYS A 510 6.96 3.79 -23.21
C CYS A 510 6.37 5.01 -22.51
N ILE A 511 6.62 6.19 -23.06
CA ILE A 511 5.91 7.42 -22.74
C ILE A 511 5.10 7.78 -23.98
N ASP A 512 3.80 7.53 -23.94
CA ASP A 512 2.89 7.96 -24.99
C ASP A 512 2.67 9.47 -24.85
N THR A 513 2.88 10.20 -25.93
CA THR A 513 2.62 11.65 -25.98
C THR A 513 1.60 11.98 -27.05
N ILE A 514 1.06 13.20 -27.02
CA ILE A 514 0.21 13.74 -28.10
C ILE A 514 0.91 13.80 -29.47
N HIS A 515 2.23 13.59 -29.52
CA HIS A 515 3.04 13.54 -30.74
C HIS A 515 3.51 12.12 -31.11
N GLY A 516 3.08 11.10 -30.36
CA GLY A 516 3.45 9.69 -30.54
C GLY A 516 4.28 9.13 -29.37
N PRO A 517 4.60 7.83 -29.40
CA PRO A 517 5.32 7.15 -28.32
C PRO A 517 6.82 7.48 -28.33
N VAL A 518 7.36 7.68 -27.12
CA VAL A 518 8.80 7.80 -26.85
C VAL A 518 9.25 6.58 -26.06
N PHE A 519 10.12 5.78 -26.66
CA PHE A 519 10.67 4.58 -26.04
C PHE A 519 12.03 4.85 -25.42
N LEU A 520 12.24 4.39 -24.19
CA LEU A 520 13.51 4.45 -23.47
C LEU A 520 13.76 3.10 -22.78
N VAL A 521 15.01 2.76 -22.49
CA VAL A 521 15.39 1.52 -21.79
C VAL A 521 16.22 1.87 -20.56
N ALA A 522 15.79 1.37 -19.40
CA ALA A 522 16.54 1.49 -18.15
C ALA A 522 17.51 0.31 -17.95
N ASP A 523 18.59 0.55 -17.20
CA ASP A 523 19.65 -0.44 -16.97
C ASP A 523 19.17 -1.67 -16.16
N SER A 524 18.10 -1.53 -15.36
CA SER A 524 17.49 -2.63 -14.59
C SER A 524 15.99 -2.39 -14.36
N TRP A 525 15.27 -3.42 -13.90
CA TRP A 525 13.84 -3.32 -13.56
C TRP A 525 13.57 -2.42 -12.35
N GLU A 526 14.49 -2.37 -11.40
CA GLU A 526 14.44 -1.48 -10.23
C GLU A 526 14.68 -0.02 -10.62
N SER A 527 15.59 0.21 -11.57
CA SER A 527 15.81 1.53 -12.19
C SER A 527 14.59 1.98 -13.00
N LEU A 528 13.96 1.05 -13.75
CA LEU A 528 12.71 1.29 -14.46
C LEU A 528 11.59 1.71 -13.52
N ASP A 529 11.35 0.96 -12.43
CA ASP A 529 10.33 1.29 -11.42
C ASP A 529 10.56 2.73 -10.89
N GLY A 530 11.80 3.09 -10.54
CA GLY A 530 12.15 4.44 -10.07
C GLY A 530 11.93 5.55 -11.10
N TRP A 531 12.08 5.28 -12.40
CA TRP A 531 11.76 6.22 -13.48
C TRP A 531 10.25 6.32 -13.74
N LEU A 532 9.54 5.20 -13.81
CA LEU A 532 8.09 5.15 -13.98
C LEU A 532 7.39 5.90 -12.84
N ASP A 533 7.77 5.61 -11.61
CA ASP A 533 7.21 6.23 -10.42
C ASP A 533 7.46 7.75 -10.42
N ALA A 534 8.70 8.20 -10.67
CA ALA A 534 9.03 9.63 -10.71
C ALA A 534 8.25 10.39 -11.80
N ILE A 535 8.20 9.89 -13.05
CA ILE A 535 7.50 10.57 -14.15
C ILE A 535 5.98 10.64 -13.86
N ARG A 536 5.39 9.54 -13.37
CA ARG A 536 3.96 9.50 -13.01
C ARG A 536 3.62 10.42 -11.85
N LEU A 537 4.49 10.54 -10.84
CA LEU A 537 4.31 11.49 -9.74
C LEU A 537 4.33 12.94 -10.24
N VAL A 538 5.30 13.33 -11.08
CA VAL A 538 5.34 14.69 -11.67
C VAL A 538 4.09 14.97 -12.49
N TYR A 539 3.68 14.03 -13.36
CA TYR A 539 2.46 14.16 -14.15
C TYR A 539 1.20 14.30 -13.27
N THR A 540 1.11 13.55 -12.17
CA THR A 540 -0.03 13.62 -11.26
C THR A 540 -0.07 14.97 -10.51
N ILE A 541 1.08 15.48 -10.08
CA ILE A 541 1.21 16.80 -9.45
C ILE A 541 0.79 17.90 -10.43
N TYR A 542 1.19 17.79 -11.70
CA TYR A 542 0.73 18.67 -12.78
C TYR A 542 -0.79 18.60 -13.00
N ALA A 543 -1.34 17.39 -13.16
CA ALA A 543 -2.77 17.17 -13.36
C ALA A 543 -3.64 17.64 -12.17
N ARG A 544 -3.08 17.68 -10.95
CA ARG A 544 -3.71 18.26 -9.75
C ARG A 544 -3.47 19.77 -9.57
N GLY A 545 -2.83 20.44 -10.53
CA GLY A 545 -2.57 21.89 -10.49
C GLY A 545 -1.58 22.29 -9.40
N LYS A 546 -0.57 21.44 -9.14
CA LYS A 546 0.43 21.63 -8.07
C LYS A 546 1.88 21.74 -8.58
N SER A 547 2.10 21.92 -9.89
CA SER A 547 3.43 22.09 -10.48
C SER A 547 4.25 23.19 -9.82
N ASP A 548 3.66 24.34 -9.50
CA ASP A 548 4.36 25.46 -8.86
C ASP A 548 4.90 25.12 -7.47
N VAL A 549 4.22 24.22 -6.74
CA VAL A 549 4.69 23.75 -5.44
C VAL A 549 5.91 22.86 -5.62
N LEU A 550 5.84 21.90 -6.56
CA LEU A 550 6.99 21.05 -6.89
C LEU A 550 8.18 21.87 -7.42
N ALA A 551 7.90 22.90 -8.22
CA ALA A 551 8.89 23.86 -8.68
C ALA A 551 9.63 24.49 -7.50
N GLY A 552 8.90 25.13 -6.57
CA GLY A 552 9.50 25.75 -5.37
C GLY A 552 10.30 24.78 -4.51
N ILE A 553 9.88 23.51 -4.38
CA ILE A 553 10.66 22.48 -3.68
C ILE A 553 12.04 22.28 -4.35
N ILE A 554 12.05 22.08 -5.68
CA ILE A 554 13.27 21.69 -6.40
C ILE A 554 14.16 22.87 -6.80
N THR A 555 13.62 24.07 -7.07
CA THR A 555 14.42 25.25 -7.42
C THR A 555 14.94 26.00 -6.19
N GLY A 556 14.22 25.94 -5.07
CA GLY A 556 14.45 26.78 -3.88
C GLY A 556 13.70 28.10 -3.92
#